data_AF-X1AM37-F1
#
_entry.id   AF-X1AM37-F1
#
_cell.length_a   1.000
_cell.length_b   1.000
_cell.length_c   1.000
_cell.angle_alpha   90.00
_cell.angle_beta   90.00
_cell.angle_gamma   90.00
#
_symmetry.space_group_name_H-M   'P 1'
#
loop_
_entity.id
_entity.type
_entity.pdbx_description
1 polymer ?
#
loop_
_entity_poly.entity_id
_entity_poly.type
_entity_poly.pdbx_seq_one_letter_code
_entity_poly.pdbx_strand_id
1 'polypeptide(L)'
;IPGRRVRAARLAPLLTTAKQLEETLLKLPGWSGVSYRGVLYKSVAARDAYYARFKVGQVFTMKAFQSTSRLRWRAVSFMRVPKESLLLHIKGKSGRSISKYAKYPKEQEVLFLKGSTFNVTKIKGNEIWLEEL
;
A
#
# COMPACT_ATOMS: atom_id res chain seq x y z
N ILE A 1 14.37 8.88 33.43
CA ILE A 1 14.00 9.22 32.02
C ILE A 1 12.48 9.02 31.83
N PRO A 2 11.65 10.06 31.93
CA PRO A 2 10.19 9.95 31.99
C PRO A 2 9.52 9.66 30.62
N GLY A 3 10.22 9.86 29.51
CA GLY A 3 9.63 9.82 28.16
C GLY A 3 9.38 8.42 27.56
N ARG A 4 9.96 7.34 28.11
CA ARG A 4 9.80 5.98 27.56
C ARG A 4 8.45 5.35 27.89
N ARG A 5 7.94 5.54 29.11
CA ARG A 5 6.67 4.93 29.56
C ARG A 5 5.44 5.55 28.90
N VAL A 6 5.44 6.86 28.68
CA VAL A 6 4.31 7.59 28.05
C VAL A 6 4.13 7.23 26.57
N ARG A 7 5.24 7.01 25.83
CA ARG A 7 5.18 6.55 24.44
C ARG A 7 4.65 5.13 24.32
N ALA A 8 5.08 4.21 25.19
CA ALA A 8 4.62 2.82 25.18
C ALA A 8 3.10 2.70 25.41
N ALA A 9 2.55 3.48 26.36
CA ALA A 9 1.12 3.48 26.66
C ALA A 9 0.24 3.97 25.48
N ARG A 10 0.71 4.94 24.70
CA ARG A 10 -0.01 5.41 23.48
C ARG A 10 0.12 4.46 22.28
N LEU A 11 1.17 3.63 22.26
CA LEU A 11 1.44 2.70 21.15
C LEU A 11 0.74 1.35 21.31
N ALA A 12 0.49 0.89 22.55
CA ALA A 12 -0.12 -0.41 22.79
C ALA A 12 -1.51 -0.58 22.12
N PRO A 13 -2.45 0.38 22.19
CA PRO A 13 -3.75 0.26 21.51
C PRO A 13 -3.61 0.20 19.98
N LEU A 14 -2.66 0.94 19.41
CA LEU A 14 -2.40 0.96 17.97
C LEU A 14 -1.79 -0.37 17.49
N LEU A 15 -0.91 -0.98 18.28
CA LEU A 15 -0.34 -2.29 18.01
C LEU A 15 -1.40 -3.39 18.07
N THR A 16 -2.29 -3.33 19.08
CA THR A 16 -3.44 -4.24 19.19
C THR A 16 -4.35 -4.14 17.97
N THR A 17 -4.67 -2.92 17.53
CA THR A 17 -5.51 -2.67 16.35
C THR A 17 -4.86 -3.22 15.07
N ALA A 18 -3.55 -3.00 14.87
CA ALA A 18 -2.84 -3.52 13.71
C ALA A 18 -2.81 -5.05 13.66
N LYS A 19 -2.62 -5.71 14.81
CA LYS A 19 -2.66 -7.17 14.92
C LYS A 19 -4.06 -7.73 14.62
N GLN A 20 -5.10 -7.13 15.19
CA GLN A 20 -6.49 -7.54 14.93
C GLN A 20 -6.88 -7.39 13.46
N LEU A 21 -6.44 -6.30 12.80
CA LEU A 21 -6.67 -6.11 11.38
C LEU A 21 -5.97 -7.20 10.56
N GLU A 22 -4.70 -7.50 10.86
CA GLU A 22 -3.94 -8.57 10.21
C GLU A 22 -4.62 -9.94 10.35
N GLU A 23 -4.99 -10.33 11.57
CA GLU A 23 -5.71 -11.58 11.85
C GLU A 23 -7.06 -11.65 11.13
N THR A 24 -7.78 -10.53 11.05
CA THR A 24 -9.07 -10.46 10.35
C THR A 24 -8.90 -10.61 8.85
N LEU A 25 -7.91 -9.93 8.26
CA LEU A 25 -7.60 -10.01 6.83
C LEU A 25 -7.16 -11.42 6.42
N LEU A 26 -6.43 -12.13 7.28
CA LEU A 26 -5.99 -13.50 7.03
C LEU A 26 -7.14 -14.52 6.96
N LYS A 27 -8.31 -14.21 7.56
CA LYS A 27 -9.52 -15.05 7.45
C LYS A 27 -10.23 -14.92 6.10
N LEU A 28 -9.95 -13.87 5.33
CA LEU A 28 -10.53 -13.68 4.01
C LEU A 28 -9.82 -14.56 2.98
N PRO A 29 -10.50 -15.04 1.92
CA PRO A 29 -9.82 -15.74 0.83
C PRO A 29 -8.74 -14.86 0.21
N GLY A 30 -7.65 -15.49 -0.22
CA GLY A 30 -6.60 -14.81 -0.97
C GLY A 30 -7.15 -14.28 -2.30
N TRP A 31 -6.62 -13.15 -2.73
CA TRP A 31 -6.92 -12.55 -4.03
C TRP A 31 -5.62 -12.40 -4.82
N SER A 32 -5.68 -12.79 -6.09
CA SER A 32 -4.61 -12.64 -7.06
C SER A 32 -5.06 -11.80 -8.25
N GLY A 33 -4.14 -11.02 -8.80
CA GLY A 33 -4.40 -10.14 -9.94
C GLY A 33 -3.63 -8.83 -9.87
N VAL A 34 -4.01 -7.89 -10.73
CA VAL A 34 -3.41 -6.55 -10.77
C VAL A 34 -4.28 -5.55 -10.03
N SER A 35 -3.70 -4.84 -9.07
CA SER A 35 -4.31 -3.70 -8.39
C SER A 35 -3.42 -2.46 -8.51
N TYR A 36 -3.99 -1.31 -8.15
CA TYR A 36 -3.40 0.00 -8.40
C TYR A 36 -3.42 0.86 -7.13
N ARG A 37 -2.36 1.65 -6.94
CA ARG A 37 -2.29 2.67 -5.88
C ARG A 37 -1.82 4.00 -6.48
N GLY A 38 -2.69 5.00 -6.45
CA GLY A 38 -2.27 6.38 -6.63
C GLY A 38 -1.82 6.95 -5.29
N VAL A 39 -0.68 7.63 -5.26
CA VAL A 39 -0.19 8.34 -4.09
C VAL A 39 0.10 9.78 -4.48
N LEU A 40 -0.55 10.72 -3.79
CA LEU A 40 -0.24 12.15 -3.88
C LEU A 40 0.63 12.54 -2.69
N TYR A 41 1.72 13.25 -2.96
CA TYR A 41 2.64 13.74 -1.95
C TYR A 41 2.44 15.24 -1.72
N LYS A 42 2.93 15.74 -0.59
CA LYS A 42 2.81 17.17 -0.24
C LYS A 42 3.69 18.08 -1.11
N SER A 43 4.67 17.52 -1.80
CA SER A 43 5.60 18.24 -2.67
C SER A 43 6.30 17.27 -3.62
N VAL A 44 6.88 17.82 -4.69
CA VAL A 44 7.75 17.08 -5.62
C VAL A 44 8.91 16.41 -4.87
N ALA A 45 9.56 17.11 -3.94
CA ALA A 45 10.67 16.55 -3.15
C ALA A 45 10.25 15.35 -2.28
N ALA A 46 9.06 15.39 -1.66
CA ALA A 46 8.54 14.26 -0.89
C ALA A 46 8.20 13.06 -1.79
N ARG A 47 7.68 13.33 -2.99
CA ARG A 47 7.46 12.32 -4.01
C ARG A 47 8.78 11.69 -4.45
N ASP A 48 9.78 12.49 -4.77
CA ASP A 48 11.09 12.04 -5.24
C ASP A 48 11.83 11.23 -4.19
N ALA A 49 11.78 11.63 -2.92
CA ALA A 49 12.34 10.86 -1.81
C ALA A 49 11.71 9.46 -1.68
N TYR A 50 10.40 9.34 -1.95
CA TYR A 50 9.75 8.03 -1.97
C TYR A 50 10.09 7.24 -3.24
N TYR A 51 10.10 7.89 -4.40
CA TYR A 51 10.43 7.30 -5.70
C TYR A 51 11.86 6.74 -5.74
N ALA A 52 12.82 7.42 -5.11
CA ALA A 52 14.22 6.99 -5.04
C ALA A 52 14.43 5.62 -4.34
N ARG A 53 13.40 5.10 -3.66
CA ARG A 53 13.43 3.77 -3.02
C ARG A 53 13.22 2.62 -4.01
N PHE A 54 12.86 2.91 -5.26
CA PHE A 54 12.58 1.90 -6.27
C PHE A 54 13.70 1.84 -7.29
N LYS A 55 14.19 0.62 -7.54
CA LYS A 55 15.13 0.29 -8.60
C LYS A 55 14.68 -1.01 -9.24
N VAL A 56 14.64 -1.06 -10.57
CA VAL A 56 14.26 -2.30 -11.28
C VAL A 56 15.17 -3.46 -10.84
N GLY A 57 14.56 -4.62 -10.58
CA GLY A 57 15.21 -5.81 -10.02
C GLY A 57 15.39 -5.80 -8.50
N GLN A 58 15.04 -4.72 -7.81
CA GLN A 58 15.14 -4.64 -6.35
C GLN A 58 13.86 -5.16 -5.68
N VAL A 59 14.03 -5.77 -4.50
CA VAL A 59 12.93 -6.08 -3.59
C VAL A 59 12.48 -4.84 -2.82
N PHE A 60 11.18 -4.55 -2.90
CA PHE A 60 10.49 -3.52 -2.12
C PHE A 60 9.57 -4.17 -1.09
N THR A 61 9.76 -3.82 0.18
CA THR A 61 8.91 -4.29 1.29
C THR A 61 7.94 -3.21 1.74
N MET A 62 6.65 -3.54 1.75
CA MET A 62 5.60 -2.69 2.27
C MET A 62 5.62 -2.72 3.81
N LYS A 63 6.10 -1.66 4.44
CA LYS A 63 6.23 -1.59 5.92
C LYS A 63 4.88 -1.48 6.66
N ALA A 64 3.82 -1.10 5.96
CA ALA A 64 2.48 -0.94 6.48
C ALA A 64 1.48 -1.62 5.54
N PHE A 65 0.26 -1.86 6.01
CA PHE A 65 -0.84 -2.31 5.16
C PHE A 65 -0.98 -1.40 3.94
N GLN A 66 -1.10 -1.97 2.75
CA GLN A 66 -1.33 -1.18 1.53
C GLN A 66 -2.73 -1.39 1.00
N SER A 67 -3.49 -0.30 1.01
CA SER A 67 -4.80 -0.18 0.37
C SER A 67 -4.62 0.06 -1.12
N THR A 68 -5.18 -0.81 -1.95
CA THR A 68 -5.09 -0.74 -3.41
C THR A 68 -6.47 -0.96 -4.01
N SER A 69 -6.67 -0.55 -5.26
CA SER A 69 -7.93 -0.77 -5.97
C SER A 69 -7.71 -1.66 -7.19
N ARG A 70 -8.66 -2.56 -7.48
CA ARG A 70 -8.69 -3.28 -8.76
C ARG A 70 -9.00 -2.37 -9.95
N LEU A 71 -9.46 -1.15 -9.70
CA LEU A 71 -9.87 -0.17 -10.70
C LEU A 71 -8.78 0.90 -10.88
N ARG A 72 -8.09 0.89 -12.02
CA ARG A 72 -7.03 1.87 -12.32
C ARG A 72 -7.52 3.30 -12.20
N TRP A 73 -8.70 3.61 -12.72
CA TRP A 73 -9.28 4.96 -12.68
C TRP A 73 -9.53 5.46 -11.24
N ARG A 74 -9.86 4.57 -10.29
CA ARG A 74 -9.97 4.93 -8.87
C ARG A 74 -8.62 5.31 -8.30
N ALA A 75 -7.57 4.54 -8.58
CA ALA A 75 -6.22 4.87 -8.15
C ALA A 75 -5.73 6.21 -8.74
N VAL A 76 -5.95 6.43 -10.04
CA VAL A 76 -5.58 7.68 -10.72
C VAL A 76 -6.34 8.89 -10.16
N SER A 77 -7.56 8.73 -9.65
CA SER A 77 -8.31 9.84 -9.04
C SER A 77 -7.63 10.45 -7.79
N PHE A 78 -6.70 9.73 -7.17
CA PHE A 78 -5.87 10.25 -6.08
C PHE A 78 -4.69 11.09 -6.58
N MET A 79 -4.33 11.01 -7.85
CA MET A 79 -3.17 11.66 -8.47
C MET A 79 -3.51 13.04 -9.02
N ARG A 80 -4.06 13.93 -8.19
CA ARG A 80 -4.58 15.24 -8.62
C ARG A 80 -3.52 16.19 -9.16
N VAL A 81 -2.27 16.02 -8.73
CA VAL A 81 -1.12 16.83 -9.17
C VAL A 81 -0.07 15.89 -9.79
N PRO A 82 0.04 15.81 -11.14
CA PRO A 82 0.87 14.80 -11.80
C PRO A 82 2.34 14.80 -11.35
N LYS A 83 2.95 15.97 -11.15
CA LYS A 83 4.36 16.12 -10.74
C LYS A 83 4.63 15.65 -9.31
N GLU A 84 3.60 15.57 -8.48
CA GLU A 84 3.66 15.23 -7.05
C GLU A 84 3.01 13.88 -6.76
N SER A 85 2.76 13.07 -7.80
CA SER A 85 2.04 11.82 -7.68
C SER A 85 2.81 10.65 -8.26
N LEU A 86 2.58 9.46 -7.71
CA LEU A 86 3.04 8.18 -8.27
C LEU A 86 1.87 7.23 -8.46
N LEU A 87 1.97 6.37 -9.48
CA LEU A 87 1.07 5.23 -9.69
C LEU A 87 1.85 3.94 -9.49
N LEU A 88 1.42 3.12 -8.54
CA LEU A 88 1.91 1.75 -8.39
C LEU A 88 0.96 0.79 -9.10
N HIS A 89 1.51 -0.08 -9.94
CA HIS A 89 0.84 -1.24 -10.52
C HIS A 89 1.33 -2.48 -9.78
N ILE A 90 0.43 -3.18 -9.11
CA ILE A 90 0.80 -4.25 -8.17
C ILE A 90 0.18 -5.54 -8.67
N LYS A 91 1.00 -6.43 -9.24
CA LYS A 91 0.62 -7.80 -9.56
C LYS A 91 0.82 -8.65 -8.29
N GLY A 92 -0.28 -8.86 -7.56
CA GLY A 92 -0.30 -9.59 -6.30
C GLY A 92 -0.86 -11.00 -6.41
N LYS A 93 -0.50 -11.83 -5.44
CA LYS A 93 -1.00 -13.19 -5.18
C LYS A 93 -1.54 -13.39 -3.75
N SER A 94 -1.22 -12.50 -2.81
CA SER A 94 -1.62 -12.63 -1.38
C SER A 94 -2.60 -11.56 -0.87
N GLY A 95 -3.03 -10.66 -1.74
CA GLY A 95 -3.93 -9.57 -1.39
C GLY A 95 -5.28 -10.06 -0.82
N ARG A 96 -5.96 -9.22 -0.04
CA ARG A 96 -7.27 -9.53 0.55
C ARG A 96 -8.30 -8.55 0.01
N SER A 97 -9.22 -9.05 -0.80
CA SER A 97 -10.33 -8.24 -1.31
C SER A 97 -11.30 -7.94 -0.18
N ILE A 98 -11.39 -6.67 0.22
CA ILE A 98 -12.32 -6.22 1.27
C ILE A 98 -13.56 -5.54 0.72
N SER A 99 -13.77 -5.57 -0.60
CA SER A 99 -14.86 -4.83 -1.24
C SER A 99 -16.25 -5.17 -0.69
N LYS A 100 -16.48 -6.41 -0.23
CA LYS A 100 -17.76 -6.83 0.38
C LYS A 100 -18.00 -6.23 1.77
N TYR A 101 -16.95 -5.80 2.46
CA TYR A 101 -17.00 -5.31 3.84
C TYR A 101 -16.70 -3.81 3.93
N ALA A 102 -16.13 -3.23 2.87
CA ALA A 102 -15.78 -1.82 2.81
C ALA A 102 -17.04 -0.94 2.77
N LYS A 103 -16.95 0.23 3.41
CA LYS A 103 -17.99 1.28 3.33
C LYS A 103 -18.33 1.67 1.88
N TYR A 104 -17.37 1.55 0.97
CA TYR A 104 -17.52 1.85 -0.45
C TYR A 104 -17.15 0.65 -1.34
N PRO A 105 -18.03 -0.35 -1.49
CA PRO A 105 -17.74 -1.59 -2.23
C PRO A 105 -17.29 -1.37 -3.68
N LYS A 106 -17.77 -0.29 -4.32
CA LYS A 106 -17.46 0.08 -5.71
C LYS A 106 -16.00 0.53 -5.90
N GLU A 107 -15.24 0.73 -4.84
CA GLU A 107 -13.79 1.00 -4.94
C GLU A 107 -12.98 -0.27 -5.24
N GLN A 108 -13.60 -1.45 -5.13
CA GLN A 108 -12.96 -2.74 -5.34
C GLN A 108 -11.60 -2.85 -4.63
N GLU A 109 -11.59 -2.49 -3.35
CA GLU A 109 -10.37 -2.41 -2.55
C GLU A 109 -9.80 -3.81 -2.26
N VAL A 110 -8.47 -3.88 -2.38
CA VAL A 110 -7.62 -5.00 -2.01
C VAL A 110 -6.55 -4.50 -1.05
N LEU A 111 -6.44 -5.14 0.11
CA LEU A 111 -5.42 -4.85 1.11
C LEU A 111 -4.29 -5.86 1.05
N PHE A 112 -3.06 -5.38 1.03
CA PHE A 112 -1.87 -6.18 1.29
C PHE A 112 -1.43 -5.99 2.74
N LEU A 113 -0.94 -7.06 3.37
CA LEU A 113 -0.46 -7.03 4.74
C LEU A 113 0.85 -6.24 4.83
N LYS A 114 1.19 -5.79 6.04
CA LYS A 114 2.55 -5.33 6.32
C LYS A 114 3.53 -6.49 6.05
N GLY A 115 4.73 -6.16 5.59
CA GLY A 115 5.76 -7.15 5.30
C GLY A 115 5.65 -7.81 3.91
N SER A 116 4.55 -7.60 3.16
CA SER A 116 4.48 -8.06 1.77
C SER A 116 5.65 -7.50 0.94
N THR A 117 6.28 -8.38 0.17
CA THR A 117 7.48 -8.11 -0.62
C THR A 117 7.18 -8.19 -2.11
N PHE A 118 7.78 -7.29 -2.87
CA PHE A 118 7.55 -7.18 -4.30
C PHE A 118 8.87 -6.94 -5.02
N ASN A 119 9.06 -7.58 -6.16
CA ASN A 119 10.09 -7.20 -7.11
C ASN A 119 9.63 -5.97 -7.90
N VAL A 120 10.51 -4.99 -8.07
CA VAL A 120 10.27 -3.86 -8.98
C VAL A 120 10.60 -4.32 -10.39
N THR A 121 9.58 -4.54 -11.22
CA THR A 121 9.77 -5.11 -12.57
C THR A 121 9.93 -4.05 -13.64
N LYS A 122 9.37 -2.85 -13.44
CA LYS A 122 9.45 -1.75 -14.40
C LYS A 122 9.27 -0.41 -13.71
N ILE A 123 9.89 0.62 -14.26
CA ILE A 123 9.67 2.02 -13.90
C ILE A 123 9.55 2.83 -15.21
N LYS A 124 8.53 3.67 -15.33
CA LYS A 124 8.31 4.54 -16.50
C LYS A 124 7.68 5.86 -16.04
N GLY A 125 8.47 6.94 -16.03
CA GLY A 125 8.02 8.22 -15.49
C GLY A 125 7.60 8.07 -14.03
N ASN A 126 6.38 8.50 -13.69
CA ASN A 126 5.83 8.40 -12.34
C ASN A 126 5.08 7.08 -12.08
N GLU A 127 5.21 6.09 -12.97
CA GLU A 127 4.59 4.78 -12.82
C GLU A 127 5.63 3.71 -12.45
N ILE A 128 5.28 2.86 -11.48
CA ILE A 128 6.14 1.79 -10.95
C ILE A 128 5.35 0.48 -10.99
N TRP A 129 5.94 -0.57 -11.56
CA TRP A 129 5.36 -1.91 -11.58
C TRP A 129 6.03 -2.81 -10.56
N LEU A 130 5.21 -3.47 -9.77
CA LEU A 130 5.57 -4.34 -8.66
C LEU A 130 4.94 -5.72 -8.90
N GLU A 131 5.73 -6.77 -8.71
CA GLU A 131 5.27 -8.16 -8.75
C GLU A 131 5.57 -8.84 -7.42
N GLU A 132 4.55 -9.39 -6.78
CA GLU A 132 4.67 -10.01 -5.46
C GLU A 132 5.54 -11.27 -5.50
N LEU A 133 6.45 -11.36 -4.52
CA LEU A 133 7.39 -12.47 -4.37
C LEU A 133 6.79 -13.68 -3.65
#